data_AF-A0AAV9NMI1-F1
#
_entry.id   AF-A0AAV9NMI1-F1
#
_cell.length_a   1.000
_cell.length_b   1.000
_cell.length_c   1.000
_cell.angle_alpha   90.00
_cell.angle_beta   90.00
_cell.angle_gamma   90.00
#
_symmetry.space_group_name_H-M   'P 1'
#
loop_
_entity.id
_entity.type
_entity.pdbx_description
1 polymer ?
#
loop_
_entity_poly.entity_id
_entity_poly.type
_entity_poly.pdbx_seq_one_letter_code
_entity_poly.pdbx_strand_id
1 'polypeptide(L)'
;MMLIHNAALADEIFALNAIYGDGTVTATFSNSDHTTISLRLFDLSYSFLLHIANTYPRSTPRVLGIDDLMQSTRVEARQNVMYFQACIVAAKHPDGVCFFDAIEQFDPIFTMQRAHYLNIEHGLDPEKEENEERLAMLRQLVDKAALGSPPPPSSATESNPSSDIVGCAVCMEPFFRIDTATLKCQHSYCHDCLADGIKFGFTERSELKCCGKSIPNHIVRDFAGFDEAWLKFYFAYLRERHSPNPIYCPYFKCNAFIPQVCMEGEKAKCPVCKKQLCVACKDKEHRVLPIVQPYGGKDGGLQSYGLYLWDPILLSLWQDKLPVWHF
;
A
#
# COMPACT_ATOMS: atom_id res chain seq x y z
N MET A 1 42.65 -7.99 9.80
CA MET A 1 41.48 -8.75 9.30
C MET A 1 40.73 -9.28 10.51
N MET A 2 39.44 -9.00 10.64
CA MET A 2 38.63 -9.49 11.76
C MET A 2 38.44 -11.02 11.64
N LEU A 3 38.51 -11.75 12.75
CA LEU A 3 38.26 -13.19 12.75
C LEU A 3 36.76 -13.44 12.56
N ILE A 4 36.39 -14.17 11.51
CA ILE A 4 35.01 -14.61 11.27
C ILE A 4 34.87 -16.02 11.87
N HIS A 5 33.95 -16.18 12.82
CA HIS A 5 33.80 -17.44 13.57
C HIS A 5 33.16 -18.57 12.75
N ASN A 6 32.35 -18.23 11.76
CA ASN A 6 31.73 -19.18 10.86
C ASN A 6 32.64 -19.45 9.64
N ALA A 7 33.19 -20.66 9.52
CA ALA A 7 34.13 -21.00 8.46
C ALA A 7 33.51 -20.93 7.06
N ALA A 8 32.28 -21.42 6.88
CA ALA A 8 31.59 -21.38 5.59
C ALA A 8 31.36 -19.94 5.11
N LEU A 9 30.96 -19.05 6.02
CA LEU A 9 30.82 -17.62 5.73
C LEU A 9 32.18 -16.98 5.40
N ALA A 10 33.25 -17.36 6.11
CA ALA A 10 34.59 -16.83 5.84
C ALA A 10 35.08 -17.20 4.44
N ASP A 11 34.89 -18.46 4.04
CA ASP A 11 35.23 -18.96 2.70
C ASP A 11 34.42 -18.25 1.62
N GLU A 12 33.13 -18.02 1.87
CA GLU A 12 32.26 -17.33 0.93
C GLU A 12 32.57 -15.84 0.80
N ILE A 13 32.87 -15.15 1.91
CA ILE A 13 33.35 -13.76 1.87
C ILE A 13 34.65 -13.66 1.07
N PHE A 14 35.56 -14.61 1.24
CA PHE A 14 36.80 -14.67 0.47
C PHE A 14 36.51 -14.83 -1.03
N ALA A 15 35.63 -15.77 -1.40
CA ALA A 15 35.24 -15.99 -2.79
C ALA A 15 34.57 -14.75 -3.41
N LEU A 16 33.63 -14.11 -2.70
CA LEU A 16 32.94 -12.91 -3.17
C LEU A 16 33.89 -11.74 -3.40
N ASN A 17 34.84 -11.51 -2.48
CA ASN A 17 35.86 -10.47 -2.67
C ASN A 17 36.81 -10.80 -3.83
N ALA A 18 37.10 -12.08 -4.08
CA ALA A 18 37.90 -12.48 -5.25
C ALA A 18 37.15 -12.24 -6.57
N ILE A 19 35.82 -12.42 -6.59
CA ILE A 19 34.98 -12.25 -7.79
C ILE A 19 34.70 -10.77 -8.07
N TYR A 20 34.25 -10.03 -7.06
CA TYR A 20 33.74 -8.67 -7.22
C TYR A 20 34.74 -7.58 -6.82
N GLY A 21 35.89 -7.96 -6.26
CA GLY A 21 36.95 -7.03 -5.81
C GLY A 21 37.09 -6.96 -4.29
N ASP A 22 38.29 -6.58 -3.86
CA ASP A 22 38.63 -6.47 -2.44
C ASP A 22 37.74 -5.44 -1.73
N GLY A 23 37.15 -5.86 -0.61
CA GLY A 23 36.31 -5.00 0.23
C GLY A 23 34.83 -4.95 -0.16
N THR A 24 34.40 -5.70 -1.19
CA THR A 24 32.97 -5.89 -1.53
C THR A 24 32.18 -6.38 -0.33
N VAL A 25 32.72 -7.35 0.41
CA VAL A 25 32.15 -7.86 1.65
C VAL A 25 33.13 -7.66 2.79
N THR A 26 32.70 -6.92 3.81
CA THR A 26 33.48 -6.68 5.01
C THR A 26 32.70 -7.08 6.24
N ALA A 27 33.25 -7.98 7.04
CA ALA A 27 32.66 -8.33 8.33
C ALA A 27 32.89 -7.19 9.34
N THR A 28 31.80 -6.67 9.91
CA THR A 28 31.81 -5.53 10.83
C THR A 28 31.75 -5.97 12.30
N PHE A 29 31.21 -7.16 12.56
CA PHE A 29 31.17 -7.80 13.88
C PHE A 29 31.14 -9.33 13.71
N SER A 30 31.80 -10.08 14.59
CA SER A 30 31.66 -11.55 14.64
C SER A 30 31.92 -12.09 16.04
N ASN A 31 31.03 -12.97 16.50
CA ASN A 31 31.19 -13.75 17.72
C ASN A 31 30.71 -15.21 17.52
N SER A 32 30.60 -15.98 18.60
CA SER A 32 30.11 -17.36 18.59
C SER A 32 28.66 -17.51 18.11
N ASP A 33 27.87 -16.44 18.14
CA ASP A 33 26.42 -16.49 17.92
C ASP A 33 26.06 -16.02 16.51
N HIS A 34 26.69 -14.94 16.04
CA HIS A 34 26.42 -14.36 14.73
C HIS A 34 27.60 -13.53 14.20
N THR A 35 27.51 -13.22 12.91
CA THR A 35 28.38 -12.28 12.22
C THR A 35 27.51 -11.23 11.53
N THR A 36 27.93 -9.98 11.63
CA THR A 36 27.35 -8.87 10.87
C THR A 36 28.31 -8.48 9.77
N ILE A 37 27.80 -8.30 8.55
CA ILE A 37 28.60 -7.91 7.39
C ILE A 37 28.03 -6.65 6.74
N SER A 38 28.92 -5.85 6.15
CA SER A 38 28.61 -4.80 5.19
C SER A 38 28.93 -5.33 3.78
N LEU A 39 27.96 -5.24 2.87
CA LEU A 39 28.03 -5.71 1.49
C LEU A 39 27.78 -4.57 0.52
N ARG A 40 28.78 -4.17 -0.25
CA ARG A 40 28.67 -3.12 -1.26
C ARG A 40 28.55 -3.74 -2.65
N LEU A 41 27.43 -3.54 -3.33
CA LEU A 41 27.15 -4.08 -4.67
C LEU A 41 27.02 -2.97 -5.72
N PHE A 42 27.30 -3.27 -6.99
CA PHE A 42 26.82 -2.56 -8.19
C PHE A 42 26.97 -1.03 -8.21
N ASP A 43 28.12 -0.51 -7.76
CA ASP A 43 28.39 0.94 -7.63
C ASP A 43 27.33 1.70 -6.82
N LEU A 44 26.61 1.01 -5.93
CA LEU A 44 25.68 1.63 -5.01
C LEU A 44 26.42 2.63 -4.12
N SER A 45 25.78 3.77 -3.89
CA SER A 45 26.26 4.79 -2.95
C SER A 45 26.19 4.37 -1.48
N TYR A 46 25.67 3.17 -1.20
CA TYR A 46 25.48 2.60 0.13
C TYR A 46 25.81 1.11 0.12
N SER A 47 26.02 0.53 1.30
CA SER A 47 26.22 -0.92 1.46
C SER A 47 25.06 -1.53 2.24
N PHE A 48 24.71 -2.77 1.95
CA PHE A 48 23.73 -3.53 2.72
C PHE A 48 24.35 -4.00 4.03
N LEU A 49 23.59 -3.89 5.12
CA LEU A 49 23.96 -4.45 6.42
C LEU A 49 23.22 -5.77 6.63
N LEU A 50 23.94 -6.86 6.82
CA LEU A 50 23.35 -8.19 7.00
C LEU A 50 23.72 -8.80 8.35
N HIS A 51 22.75 -9.49 8.94
CA HIS A 51 22.92 -10.37 10.09
C HIS A 51 22.93 -11.83 9.64
N ILE A 52 23.98 -12.56 10.03
CA ILE A 52 24.21 -13.95 9.66
C ILE A 52 24.41 -14.76 10.93
N ALA A 53 23.47 -15.64 11.26
CA ALA A 53 23.58 -16.53 12.41
C ALA A 53 24.73 -17.52 12.20
N ASN A 54 25.40 -17.94 13.29
CA ASN A 54 26.52 -18.86 13.20
C ASN A 54 26.13 -20.28 12.72
N THR A 55 24.82 -20.56 12.59
CA THR A 55 24.28 -21.76 11.95
C THR A 55 24.33 -21.73 10.40
N TYR A 56 24.78 -20.63 9.81
CA TYR A 56 25.02 -20.49 8.38
C TYR A 56 25.94 -21.61 7.85
N PRO A 57 25.66 -22.22 6.68
CA PRO A 57 24.70 -21.79 5.66
C PRO A 57 23.27 -22.34 5.82
N ARG A 58 22.97 -23.09 6.90
CA ARG A 58 21.62 -23.67 7.11
C ARG A 58 20.56 -22.62 7.45
N SER A 59 20.96 -21.56 8.16
CA SER A 59 20.09 -20.43 8.47
C SER A 59 20.15 -19.38 7.37
N THR A 60 18.99 -18.84 7.00
CA THR A 60 18.89 -17.77 6.01
C THR A 60 19.40 -16.43 6.58
N PRO A 61 20.34 -15.76 5.90
CA PRO A 61 20.77 -14.41 6.25
C PRO A 61 19.61 -13.40 6.29
N ARG A 62 19.74 -12.40 7.16
CA ARG A 62 18.77 -11.29 7.25
C ARG A 62 19.40 -9.97 6.87
N VAL A 63 18.82 -9.26 5.90
CA VAL A 63 19.18 -7.88 5.57
C VAL A 63 18.54 -6.97 6.63
N LEU A 64 19.38 -6.29 7.40
CA LEU A 64 18.95 -5.37 8.47
C LEU A 64 18.58 -4.00 7.91
N GLY A 65 19.18 -3.61 6.80
CA GLY A 65 19.05 -2.30 6.19
C GLY A 65 20.28 -1.96 5.38
N ILE A 66 20.64 -0.69 5.39
CA ILE A 66 21.86 -0.17 4.75
C ILE A 66 22.72 0.57 5.78
N ASP A 67 24.02 0.66 5.55
CA ASP A 67 25.00 1.27 6.47
C ASP A 67 25.03 2.81 6.45
N ASP A 68 24.38 3.45 5.46
CA ASP A 68 24.25 4.90 5.35
C ASP A 68 22.87 5.40 5.86
N LEU A 69 22.90 6.20 6.92
CA LEU A 69 21.69 6.75 7.55
C LEU A 69 20.89 7.66 6.62
N MET A 70 21.54 8.47 5.79
CA MET A 70 20.86 9.40 4.90
C MET A 70 20.18 8.65 3.76
N GLN A 71 20.90 7.71 3.15
CA GLN A 71 20.38 6.88 2.07
C GLN A 71 19.22 5.98 2.57
N SER A 72 19.23 5.59 3.86
CA SER A 72 18.21 4.69 4.43
C SER A 72 16.79 5.28 4.44
N THR A 73 16.69 6.60 4.30
CA THR A 73 15.41 7.31 4.22
C THR A 73 14.78 7.26 2.83
N ARG A 74 15.57 6.97 1.79
CA ARG A 74 15.09 6.92 0.40
C ARG A 74 14.23 5.68 0.16
N VAL A 75 13.14 5.88 -0.58
CA VAL A 75 12.20 4.80 -0.91
C VAL A 75 12.90 3.70 -1.71
N GLU A 76 13.72 4.07 -2.69
CA GLU A 76 14.54 3.15 -3.49
C GLU A 76 15.43 2.25 -2.62
N ALA A 77 16.15 2.84 -1.67
CA ALA A 77 17.09 2.10 -0.84
C ALA A 77 16.35 1.10 0.07
N ARG A 78 15.18 1.50 0.62
CA ARG A 78 14.32 0.62 1.42
C ARG A 78 13.73 -0.51 0.59
N GLN A 79 13.36 -0.26 -0.66
CA GLN A 79 12.92 -1.30 -1.58
C GLN A 79 14.04 -2.28 -1.88
N ASN A 80 15.24 -1.77 -2.21
CA ASN A 80 16.40 -2.61 -2.51
C ASN A 80 16.76 -3.54 -1.34
N VAL A 81 16.58 -3.10 -0.09
CA VAL A 81 16.74 -3.98 1.10
C VAL A 81 15.77 -5.17 1.04
N MET A 82 14.48 -4.93 0.76
CA MET A 82 13.47 -6.00 0.65
C MET A 82 13.72 -6.91 -0.56
N TYR A 83 14.14 -6.33 -1.68
CA TYR A 83 14.39 -7.08 -2.90
C TYR A 83 15.59 -8.01 -2.71
N PHE A 84 16.66 -7.50 -2.11
CA PHE A 84 17.83 -8.30 -1.82
C PHE A 84 17.54 -9.40 -0.80
N GLN A 85 16.75 -9.11 0.23
CA GLN A 85 16.28 -10.15 1.16
C GLN A 85 15.47 -11.24 0.46
N ALA A 86 14.60 -10.89 -0.50
CA ALA A 86 13.87 -11.87 -1.30
C ALA A 86 14.81 -12.73 -2.16
N CYS A 87 15.85 -12.14 -2.74
CA CYS A 87 16.86 -12.87 -3.52
C CYS A 87 17.64 -13.86 -2.63
N ILE A 88 18.00 -13.46 -1.41
CA ILE A 88 18.64 -14.35 -0.43
C ILE A 88 17.74 -15.53 -0.08
N VAL A 89 16.43 -15.31 0.06
CA VAL A 89 15.46 -16.39 0.31
C VAL A 89 15.34 -17.32 -0.89
N ALA A 90 15.29 -16.76 -2.11
CA ALA A 90 15.22 -17.52 -3.35
C ALA A 90 16.51 -18.30 -3.67
N ALA A 91 17.67 -17.84 -3.19
CA ALA A 91 18.96 -18.50 -3.30
C ALA A 91 19.20 -19.61 -2.25
N LYS A 92 18.15 -20.00 -1.50
CA LYS A 92 18.24 -21.08 -0.53
C LYS A 92 18.09 -22.44 -1.20
N HIS A 93 19.11 -23.27 -1.04
CA HIS A 93 19.15 -24.67 -1.45
C HIS A 93 19.09 -25.61 -0.22
N PRO A 94 18.88 -26.92 -0.41
CA PRO A 94 18.89 -27.89 0.70
C PRO A 94 20.19 -27.88 1.53
N ASP A 95 21.32 -27.62 0.88
CA ASP A 95 22.65 -27.62 1.52
C ASP A 95 23.00 -26.27 2.16
N GLY A 96 22.21 -25.22 1.90
CA GLY A 96 22.41 -23.90 2.48
C GLY A 96 22.07 -22.76 1.52
N VAL A 97 22.39 -21.53 1.92
CA VAL A 97 22.24 -20.33 1.09
C VAL A 97 23.54 -20.05 0.33
N CYS A 98 23.44 -19.62 -0.92
CA CYS A 98 24.56 -19.15 -1.74
C CYS A 98 24.42 -17.63 -1.98
N PHE A 99 25.32 -16.82 -1.40
CA PHE A 99 25.33 -15.37 -1.59
C PHE A 99 25.65 -14.97 -3.02
N PHE A 100 26.51 -15.73 -3.73
CA PHE A 100 26.76 -15.47 -5.14
C PHE A 100 25.46 -15.56 -5.95
N ASP A 101 24.69 -16.64 -5.78
CA ASP A 101 23.38 -16.79 -6.44
C ASP A 101 22.39 -15.69 -6.03
N ALA A 102 22.43 -15.22 -4.77
CA ALA A 102 21.58 -14.13 -4.31
C ALA A 102 21.95 -12.79 -4.97
N ILE A 103 23.24 -12.52 -5.15
CA ILE A 103 23.75 -11.31 -5.80
C ILE A 103 23.40 -11.32 -7.29
N GLU A 104 23.65 -12.43 -7.99
CA GLU A 104 23.34 -12.58 -9.42
C GLU A 104 21.83 -12.48 -9.70
N GLN A 105 20.98 -12.91 -8.76
CA GLN A 105 19.53 -12.73 -8.86
C GLN A 105 19.08 -11.29 -8.60
N PHE A 106 19.80 -10.55 -7.76
CA PHE A 106 19.46 -9.19 -7.41
C PHE A 106 19.85 -8.17 -8.49
N ASP A 107 20.96 -8.40 -9.21
CA ASP A 107 21.45 -7.50 -10.27
C ASP A 107 20.41 -7.12 -11.34
N PRO A 108 19.70 -8.07 -12.01
CA PRO A 108 18.71 -7.71 -13.02
C PRO A 108 17.52 -6.94 -12.42
N ILE A 109 17.11 -7.30 -11.19
CA ILE A 109 16.00 -6.63 -10.49
C ILE A 109 16.38 -5.20 -10.13
N PHE A 110 17.61 -5.01 -9.64
CA PHE A 110 18.14 -3.69 -9.32
C PHE A 110 18.24 -2.83 -10.58
N THR A 111 18.77 -3.37 -11.66
CA THR A 111 18.92 -2.67 -12.95
C THR A 111 17.57 -2.20 -13.49
N MET A 112 16.59 -3.10 -13.51
CA MET A 112 15.22 -2.80 -13.92
C MET A 112 14.57 -1.75 -13.00
N GLN A 113 14.67 -1.91 -11.67
CA GLN A 113 14.10 -0.96 -10.72
C GLN A 113 14.72 0.43 -10.87
N ARG A 114 16.04 0.51 -11.11
CA ARG A 114 16.74 1.77 -11.33
C ARG A 114 16.24 2.46 -12.60
N ALA A 115 16.03 1.71 -13.69
CA ALA A 115 15.47 2.24 -14.93
C ALA A 115 14.05 2.79 -14.69
N HIS A 116 13.19 2.03 -14.02
CA HIS A 116 11.84 2.43 -13.66
C HIS A 116 11.81 3.74 -12.85
N TYR A 117 12.65 3.87 -11.83
CA TYR A 117 12.74 5.09 -11.04
C TYR A 117 13.20 6.29 -11.84
N LEU A 118 14.22 6.12 -12.68
CA LEU A 118 14.69 7.18 -13.55
C LEU A 118 13.57 7.61 -14.52
N ASN A 119 12.80 6.68 -15.07
CA ASN A 119 11.66 7.01 -15.93
C ASN A 119 10.63 7.87 -15.19
N ILE A 120 10.25 7.49 -13.97
CA ILE A 120 9.32 8.24 -13.12
C ILE A 120 9.86 9.64 -12.78
N GLU A 121 11.13 9.76 -12.41
CA GLU A 121 11.75 11.07 -12.12
C GLU A 121 11.72 12.01 -13.34
N HIS A 122 11.82 11.46 -14.55
CA HIS A 122 11.69 12.21 -15.81
C HIS A 122 10.23 12.43 -16.25
N GLY A 123 9.25 12.00 -15.45
CA GLY A 123 7.82 12.14 -15.75
C GLY A 123 7.33 11.23 -16.88
N LEU A 124 8.04 10.13 -17.14
CA LEU A 124 7.61 9.11 -18.08
C LEU A 124 6.78 8.08 -17.32
N ASP A 125 5.59 7.77 -17.85
CA ASP A 125 4.77 6.69 -17.33
C ASP A 125 5.40 5.34 -17.74
N PRO A 126 5.55 4.38 -16.79
CA PRO A 126 6.10 3.08 -17.11
C PRO A 126 5.21 2.36 -18.13
N GLU A 127 5.84 1.83 -19.17
CA GLU A 127 5.12 1.09 -20.20
C GLU A 127 4.59 -0.23 -19.65
N LYS A 128 3.50 -0.73 -20.24
CA LYS A 128 2.90 -2.00 -19.82
C LYS A 128 3.88 -3.17 -19.93
N GLU A 129 4.77 -3.14 -20.93
CA GLU A 129 5.80 -4.16 -21.16
C GLU A 129 6.81 -4.22 -20.00
N GLU A 130 7.26 -3.06 -19.49
CA GLU A 130 8.16 -2.96 -18.33
C GLU A 130 7.52 -3.57 -17.07
N ASN A 131 6.23 -3.31 -16.86
CA ASN A 131 5.48 -3.91 -15.75
C ASN A 131 5.32 -5.42 -15.89
N GLU A 132 5.11 -5.93 -17.11
CA GLU A 132 5.00 -7.37 -17.38
C GLU A 132 6.35 -8.08 -17.18
N GLU A 133 7.46 -7.49 -17.62
CA GLU A 133 8.81 -8.03 -17.38
C GLU A 133 9.13 -8.09 -15.88
N ARG A 134 8.82 -7.03 -15.14
CA ARG A 134 8.95 -6.99 -13.68
C ARG A 134 8.15 -8.10 -12.99
N LEU A 135 6.91 -8.29 -13.40
CA LEU A 135 6.06 -9.36 -12.87
C LEU A 135 6.62 -10.75 -13.19
N ALA A 136 7.18 -10.95 -14.39
CA ALA A 136 7.81 -12.20 -14.78
C ALA A 136 9.02 -12.54 -13.88
N MET A 137 9.90 -11.57 -13.60
CA MET A 137 11.03 -11.75 -12.68
C MET A 137 10.55 -12.11 -11.27
N LEU A 138 9.51 -11.43 -10.78
CA LEU A 138 8.94 -11.69 -9.45
C LEU A 138 8.35 -13.11 -9.34
N ARG A 139 7.62 -13.57 -10.35
CA ARG A 139 7.11 -14.95 -10.42
C ARG A 139 8.25 -15.95 -10.34
N GLN A 140 9.33 -15.73 -11.11
CA GLN A 140 10.51 -16.60 -11.08
C GLN A 140 11.17 -16.66 -9.69
N LEU A 141 11.26 -15.53 -8.97
CA LEU A 141 11.78 -15.52 -7.61
C LEU A 141 10.91 -16.33 -6.64
N VAL A 142 9.59 -16.19 -6.75
CA VAL A 142 8.64 -16.95 -5.92
C VAL A 142 8.76 -18.45 -6.19
N ASP A 143 8.84 -18.85 -7.46
CA ASP A 143 9.00 -20.25 -7.84
C ASP A 143 10.31 -20.85 -7.27
N LYS A 144 11.42 -20.11 -7.36
CA LYS A 144 12.70 -20.53 -6.76
C LYS A 144 12.63 -20.64 -5.24
N ALA A 145 12.03 -19.66 -4.56
CA ALA A 145 11.86 -19.69 -3.12
C ALA A 145 10.97 -20.84 -2.63
N ALA A 146 9.96 -21.22 -3.44
CA ALA A 146 9.09 -22.36 -3.16
C ALA A 146 9.83 -23.71 -3.30
N LEU A 147 10.72 -23.85 -4.28
CA LEU A 147 11.53 -25.06 -4.48
C LEU A 147 12.55 -25.30 -3.34
N GLY A 148 13.05 -24.22 -2.72
CA GLY A 148 14.01 -24.27 -1.60
C GLY A 148 13.39 -24.52 -0.22
N SER A 149 12.07 -24.58 -0.10
CA SER A 149 11.34 -24.75 1.17
C SER A 149 10.52 -26.05 1.17
N PRO A 150 10.50 -26.84 2.27
CA PRO A 150 9.56 -27.96 2.38
C PRO A 150 8.11 -27.45 2.31
N PRO A 151 7.16 -28.20 1.73
CA PRO A 151 5.78 -27.77 1.63
C PRO A 151 5.21 -27.49 3.03
N PRO A 152 4.48 -26.38 3.23
CA PRO A 152 3.90 -26.07 4.53
C PRO A 152 2.90 -27.17 4.94
N PRO A 153 2.84 -27.56 6.23
CA PRO A 153 1.80 -28.45 6.71
C PRO A 153 0.43 -27.82 6.45
N SER A 154 -0.53 -28.62 5.98
CA SER A 154 -1.86 -28.22 5.48
C SER A 154 -2.81 -27.55 6.50
N SER A 155 -2.30 -27.07 7.62
CA SER A 155 -3.04 -26.40 8.69
C SER A 155 -2.38 -25.12 9.21
N ALA A 156 -1.34 -24.59 8.55
CA ALA A 156 -0.72 -23.34 8.98
C ALA A 156 -1.45 -22.11 8.40
N THR A 157 -2.43 -21.61 9.15
CA THR A 157 -2.84 -20.19 9.10
C THR A 157 -1.83 -19.33 9.88
N GLU A 158 -0.55 -19.54 9.62
CA GLU A 158 0.53 -18.74 10.16
C GLU A 158 1.17 -18.02 8.98
N SER A 159 0.73 -16.78 8.81
CA SER A 159 1.42 -15.80 7.98
C SER A 159 2.88 -15.75 8.42
N ASN A 160 3.78 -16.32 7.63
CA ASN A 160 5.20 -16.06 7.76
C ASN A 160 5.36 -14.54 7.54
N PRO A 161 5.68 -13.72 8.55
CA PRO A 161 5.80 -12.28 8.38
C PRO A 161 7.04 -11.90 7.56
N SER A 162 7.80 -12.90 7.11
CA SER A 162 9.15 -12.79 6.58
C SER A 162 9.25 -12.95 5.06
N SER A 163 8.16 -13.12 4.32
CA SER A 163 8.23 -13.01 2.86
C SER A 163 8.11 -11.54 2.47
N ASP A 164 9.18 -11.01 1.90
CA ASP A 164 9.20 -9.69 1.25
C ASP A 164 8.41 -9.69 -0.06
N ILE A 165 8.04 -10.87 -0.56
CA ILE A 165 7.10 -11.03 -1.68
C ILE A 165 5.74 -11.50 -1.14
N VAL A 166 4.67 -10.85 -1.58
CA VAL A 166 3.27 -11.10 -1.22
C VAL A 166 2.38 -11.17 -2.46
N GLY A 167 1.29 -11.93 -2.38
CA GLY A 167 0.29 -11.98 -3.44
C GLY A 167 -0.75 -10.86 -3.30
N CYS A 168 -1.13 -10.24 -4.40
CA CYS A 168 -2.28 -9.33 -4.43
C CYS A 168 -3.58 -10.11 -4.22
N ALA A 169 -4.45 -9.64 -3.32
CA ALA A 169 -5.72 -10.30 -3.00
C ALA A 169 -6.75 -10.30 -4.14
N VAL A 170 -6.49 -9.58 -5.24
CA VAL A 170 -7.41 -9.46 -6.39
C VAL A 170 -6.84 -10.18 -7.61
N CYS A 171 -5.69 -9.74 -8.13
CA CYS A 171 -5.08 -10.35 -9.31
C CYS A 171 -4.24 -11.61 -9.01
N MET A 172 -3.97 -11.91 -7.73
CA MET A 172 -3.15 -13.05 -7.28
C MET A 172 -1.69 -13.00 -7.73
N GLU A 173 -1.25 -11.91 -8.36
CA GLU A 173 0.13 -11.73 -8.80
C GLU A 173 1.07 -11.43 -7.62
N PRO A 174 2.35 -11.84 -7.71
CA PRO A 174 3.35 -11.56 -6.70
C PRO A 174 3.88 -10.13 -6.82
N PHE A 175 4.04 -9.47 -5.67
CA PHE A 175 4.61 -8.13 -5.55
C PHE A 175 5.52 -8.06 -4.33
N PHE A 176 6.49 -7.16 -4.35
CA PHE A 176 7.19 -6.84 -3.12
C PHE A 176 6.25 -6.16 -2.13
N ARG A 177 6.33 -6.53 -0.85
CA ARG A 177 5.42 -6.06 0.19
C ARG A 177 5.39 -4.53 0.29
N ILE A 178 6.54 -3.87 0.13
CA ILE A 178 6.68 -2.42 0.13
C ILE A 178 5.95 -1.73 -1.02
N ASP A 179 5.68 -2.44 -2.12
CA ASP A 179 4.93 -1.95 -3.28
C ASP A 179 3.43 -2.26 -3.18
N THR A 180 2.99 -2.82 -2.06
CA THR A 180 1.60 -3.19 -1.83
C THR A 180 1.01 -2.50 -0.62
N ALA A 181 -0.27 -2.18 -0.72
CA ALA A 181 -1.08 -1.79 0.41
C ALA A 181 -1.42 -3.02 1.27
N THR A 182 -0.58 -3.31 2.28
CA THR A 182 -0.84 -4.38 3.24
C THR A 182 -1.76 -3.89 4.36
N LEU A 183 -2.91 -4.54 4.51
CA LEU A 183 -3.92 -4.18 5.51
C LEU A 183 -3.70 -4.92 6.84
N LYS A 184 -4.40 -4.49 7.90
CA LYS A 184 -4.38 -5.17 9.21
C LYS A 184 -4.87 -6.62 9.18
N CYS A 185 -5.70 -6.97 8.20
CA CYS A 185 -6.13 -8.35 7.93
C CYS A 185 -5.10 -9.17 7.14
N GLN A 186 -3.90 -8.62 6.89
CA GLN A 186 -2.77 -9.23 6.17
C GLN A 186 -2.97 -9.47 4.67
N HIS A 187 -4.12 -9.12 4.12
CA HIS A 187 -4.27 -9.04 2.67
C HIS A 187 -3.52 -7.83 2.11
N SER A 188 -2.83 -8.05 1.00
CA SER A 188 -2.08 -7.03 0.26
C SER A 188 -2.78 -6.74 -1.07
N TYR A 189 -2.74 -5.49 -1.49
CA TYR A 189 -3.27 -5.05 -2.79
C TYR A 189 -2.13 -4.36 -3.56
N CYS A 190 -1.95 -4.71 -4.83
CA CYS A 190 -1.13 -3.89 -5.72
C CYS A 190 -1.83 -2.54 -5.96
N HIS A 191 -1.04 -1.56 -6.41
CA HIS A 191 -1.51 -0.20 -6.72
C HIS A 191 -2.78 -0.24 -7.60
N ASP A 192 -2.73 -0.96 -8.71
CA ASP A 192 -3.81 -0.94 -9.71
C ASP A 192 -5.10 -1.56 -9.20
N CYS A 193 -5.02 -2.75 -8.58
CA CYS A 193 -6.19 -3.41 -8.02
C CYS A 193 -6.82 -2.60 -6.86
N LEU A 194 -6.01 -1.88 -6.08
CA LEU A 194 -6.52 -0.99 -5.05
C LEU A 194 -7.26 0.21 -5.68
N ALA A 195 -6.61 0.89 -6.63
CA ALA A 195 -7.17 2.06 -7.30
C ALA A 195 -8.46 1.70 -8.06
N ASP A 196 -8.45 0.63 -8.84
CA ASP A 196 -9.60 0.19 -9.62
C ASP A 196 -10.74 -0.31 -8.74
N GLY A 197 -10.43 -1.03 -7.66
CA GLY A 197 -11.44 -1.43 -6.68
C GLY A 197 -12.12 -0.24 -6.01
N ILE A 198 -11.36 0.83 -5.72
CA ILE A 198 -11.89 2.08 -5.16
C ILE A 198 -12.75 2.83 -6.19
N LYS A 199 -12.28 2.99 -7.43
CA LYS A 199 -13.03 3.63 -8.52
C LYS A 199 -14.33 2.88 -8.81
N PHE A 200 -14.26 1.56 -8.97
CA PHE A 200 -15.41 0.71 -9.20
C PHE A 200 -16.42 0.82 -8.05
N GLY A 201 -15.93 0.72 -6.81
CA GLY A 201 -16.77 0.89 -5.62
C GLY A 201 -17.50 2.24 -5.62
N PHE A 202 -16.77 3.32 -5.91
CA PHE A 202 -17.33 4.67 -5.98
C PHE A 202 -18.42 4.79 -7.05
N THR A 203 -18.16 4.30 -8.27
CA THR A 203 -19.12 4.32 -9.39
C THR A 203 -20.39 3.54 -9.08
N GLU A 204 -20.25 2.34 -8.50
CA GLU A 204 -21.38 1.47 -8.12
C GLU A 204 -22.07 1.89 -6.82
N ARG A 205 -21.75 3.09 -6.29
CA ARG A 205 -22.29 3.58 -5.01
C ARG A 205 -22.09 2.57 -3.87
N SER A 206 -20.94 1.92 -3.88
CA SER A 206 -20.44 1.00 -2.86
C SER A 206 -19.09 1.48 -2.33
N GLU A 207 -18.40 0.66 -1.53
CA GLU A 207 -17.05 0.95 -1.08
C GLU A 207 -16.22 -0.33 -1.16
N LEU A 208 -14.94 -0.20 -1.50
CA LEU A 208 -14.02 -1.32 -1.41
C LEU A 208 -13.87 -1.72 0.06
N LYS A 209 -14.09 -3.01 0.35
CA LYS A 209 -13.90 -3.60 1.67
C LYS A 209 -12.94 -4.77 1.59
N CYS A 210 -12.15 -4.93 2.63
CA CYS A 210 -11.37 -6.13 2.85
C CYS A 210 -11.82 -6.79 4.17
N CYS A 211 -12.16 -8.08 4.12
CA CYS A 211 -12.68 -8.82 5.28
C CYS A 211 -13.84 -8.11 5.99
N GLY A 212 -14.73 -7.46 5.21
CA GLY A 212 -15.87 -6.70 5.71
C GLY A 212 -15.54 -5.32 6.29
N LYS A 213 -14.27 -4.90 6.31
CA LYS A 213 -13.83 -3.59 6.82
C LYS A 213 -13.48 -2.66 5.66
N SER A 214 -13.85 -1.38 5.77
CA SER A 214 -13.45 -0.35 4.80
C SER A 214 -11.94 -0.18 4.79
N ILE A 215 -11.38 0.12 3.62
CA ILE A 215 -9.97 0.44 3.49
C ILE A 215 -9.66 1.75 4.25
N PRO A 216 -8.62 1.79 5.10
CA PRO A 216 -8.29 3.02 5.83
C PRO A 216 -7.91 4.18 4.90
N ASN A 217 -8.38 5.40 5.20
CA ASN A 217 -8.15 6.58 4.36
C ASN A 217 -6.66 6.90 4.12
N HIS A 218 -5.77 6.64 5.09
CA HIS A 218 -4.33 6.84 4.89
C HIS A 218 -3.77 5.89 3.82
N ILE A 219 -4.20 4.63 3.80
CA ILE A 219 -3.81 3.67 2.75
C ILE A 219 -4.29 4.13 1.38
N VAL A 220 -5.55 4.58 1.28
CA VAL A 220 -6.09 5.10 0.02
C VAL A 220 -5.30 6.31 -0.48
N ARG A 221 -4.97 7.24 0.42
CA ARG A 221 -4.17 8.44 0.10
C ARG A 221 -2.77 8.07 -0.36
N ASP A 222 -2.11 7.18 0.36
CA ASP A 222 -0.68 6.94 0.20
C ASP A 222 -0.37 5.95 -0.94
N PHE A 223 -1.30 5.05 -1.28
CA PHE A 223 -1.05 3.93 -2.21
C PHE A 223 -1.95 3.87 -3.45
N ALA A 224 -3.09 4.56 -3.51
CA ALA A 224 -4.01 4.41 -4.64
C ALA A 224 -3.76 5.40 -5.81
N GLY A 225 -2.74 6.25 -5.70
CA GLY A 225 -2.31 7.14 -6.78
C GLY A 225 -3.31 8.24 -7.15
N PHE A 226 -4.26 8.57 -6.27
CA PHE A 226 -5.25 9.62 -6.53
C PHE A 226 -4.75 11.01 -6.15
N ASP A 227 -5.11 12.01 -6.95
CA ASP A 227 -4.85 13.40 -6.62
C ASP A 227 -5.68 13.88 -5.41
N GLU A 228 -5.21 14.96 -4.75
CA GLU A 228 -5.85 15.50 -3.55
C GLU A 228 -7.29 16.00 -3.78
N ALA A 229 -7.63 16.45 -4.99
CA ALA A 229 -8.99 16.87 -5.29
C ALA A 229 -9.92 15.65 -5.31
N TRP A 230 -9.52 14.57 -5.99
CA TRP A 230 -10.26 13.31 -6.03
C TRP A 230 -10.42 12.71 -4.63
N LEU A 231 -9.33 12.63 -3.87
CA LEU A 231 -9.33 12.13 -2.49
C LEU A 231 -10.27 12.91 -1.58
N LYS A 232 -10.31 14.24 -1.71
CA LYS A 232 -11.23 15.09 -0.94
C LYS A 232 -12.69 14.73 -1.21
N PHE A 233 -13.07 14.48 -2.46
CA PHE A 233 -14.42 14.06 -2.81
C PHE A 233 -14.72 12.65 -2.29
N TYR A 234 -13.80 11.71 -2.50
CA TYR A 234 -13.98 10.33 -2.06
C TYR A 234 -14.12 10.21 -0.54
N PHE A 235 -13.30 10.91 0.24
CA PHE A 235 -13.41 10.90 1.70
C PHE A 235 -14.66 11.64 2.21
N ALA A 236 -15.18 12.63 1.49
CA ALA A 236 -16.48 13.21 1.78
C ALA A 236 -17.61 12.20 1.53
N TYR A 237 -17.53 11.44 0.44
CA TYR A 237 -18.46 10.35 0.13
C TYR A 237 -18.43 9.25 1.19
N LEU A 238 -17.25 8.77 1.59
CA LEU A 238 -17.14 7.77 2.66
C LEU A 238 -17.70 8.30 3.99
N ARG A 239 -17.47 9.57 4.32
CA ARG A 239 -18.02 10.20 5.53
C ARG A 239 -19.55 10.24 5.51
N GLU A 240 -20.14 10.59 4.38
CA GLU A 240 -21.59 10.55 4.20
C GLU A 240 -22.11 9.12 4.36
N ARG A 241 -21.48 8.15 3.69
CA ARG A 241 -21.85 6.73 3.71
C ARG A 241 -21.76 6.10 5.10
N HIS A 242 -20.73 6.46 5.86
CA HIS A 242 -20.49 5.94 7.21
C HIS A 242 -21.26 6.69 8.29
N SER A 243 -21.92 7.80 7.94
CA SER A 243 -22.69 8.59 8.90
C SER A 243 -23.93 7.82 9.36
N PRO A 244 -24.08 7.51 10.66
CA PRO A 244 -25.34 6.99 11.15
C PRO A 244 -26.40 8.10 11.00
N ASN A 245 -27.55 7.75 10.41
CA ASN A 245 -28.68 8.67 10.23
C ASN A 245 -28.29 9.98 9.50
N PRO A 246 -27.82 9.93 8.24
CA PRO A 246 -27.36 11.11 7.52
C PRO A 246 -28.45 12.19 7.44
N ILE A 247 -28.01 13.44 7.54
CA ILE A 247 -28.85 14.62 7.42
C ILE A 247 -28.49 15.35 6.14
N TYR A 248 -29.51 15.72 5.38
CA TYR A 248 -29.39 16.42 4.12
C TYR A 248 -30.05 17.78 4.21
N CYS A 249 -29.52 18.75 3.47
CA CYS A 249 -30.08 20.09 3.41
C CYS A 249 -31.48 20.07 2.78
N PRO A 250 -32.54 20.49 3.51
CA PRO A 250 -33.93 20.43 3.03
C PRO A 250 -34.29 21.58 2.08
N TYR A 251 -33.37 22.52 1.86
CA TYR A 251 -33.63 23.64 0.95
C TYR A 251 -33.57 23.18 -0.51
N PHE A 252 -34.54 23.66 -1.27
CA PHE A 252 -34.73 23.36 -2.68
C PHE A 252 -33.40 23.40 -3.46
N LYS A 253 -33.13 22.32 -4.20
CA LYS A 253 -31.93 22.10 -5.03
C LYS A 253 -30.57 22.02 -4.30
N CYS A 254 -30.52 22.10 -2.96
CA CYS A 254 -29.26 21.97 -2.25
C CYS A 254 -28.91 20.51 -1.94
N ASN A 255 -29.74 19.82 -1.15
CA ASN A 255 -29.60 18.39 -0.78
C ASN A 255 -28.20 17.96 -0.29
N ALA A 256 -27.38 18.93 0.15
CA ALA A 256 -26.04 18.68 0.65
C ALA A 256 -26.06 17.87 1.94
N PHE A 257 -25.20 16.84 2.01
CA PHE A 257 -24.90 16.16 3.26
C PHE A 257 -24.39 17.17 4.30
N ILE A 258 -24.87 17.05 5.53
CA ILE A 258 -24.54 17.91 6.65
C ILE A 258 -23.64 17.13 7.62
N PRO A 259 -22.32 17.39 7.62
CA PRO A 259 -21.40 16.75 8.56
C PRO A 259 -21.73 17.08 10.01
N GLN A 260 -21.43 16.16 10.94
CA GLN A 260 -21.65 16.37 12.38
C GLN A 260 -20.94 17.62 12.93
N VAL A 261 -19.78 17.98 12.37
CA VAL A 261 -19.05 19.20 12.74
C VAL A 261 -19.80 20.50 12.41
N CYS A 262 -20.85 20.44 11.60
CA CYS A 262 -21.71 21.57 11.27
C CYS A 262 -22.96 21.66 12.18
N MET A 263 -23.08 20.79 13.18
CA MET A 263 -24.20 20.70 14.10
C MET A 263 -23.86 21.39 15.43
N GLU A 264 -24.77 22.22 15.91
CA GLU A 264 -24.70 22.95 17.18
C GLU A 264 -26.04 22.72 17.92
N GLY A 265 -26.08 21.70 18.79
CA GLY A 265 -27.32 21.27 19.45
C GLY A 265 -28.38 20.81 18.45
N GLU A 266 -29.56 21.43 18.48
CA GLU A 266 -30.68 21.09 17.58
C GLU A 266 -30.63 21.82 16.24
N LYS A 267 -29.59 22.60 15.97
CA LYS A 267 -29.43 23.37 14.73
C LYS A 267 -28.19 22.92 13.98
N ALA A 268 -28.23 22.99 12.66
CA ALA A 268 -27.05 22.82 11.83
C ALA A 268 -27.00 23.86 10.72
N LYS A 269 -25.79 24.24 10.31
CA LYS A 269 -25.58 25.18 9.20
C LYS A 269 -25.08 24.42 7.97
N CYS A 270 -25.78 24.57 6.85
CA CYS A 270 -25.38 23.92 5.61
C CYS A 270 -24.01 24.44 5.13
N PRO A 271 -23.00 23.58 4.91
CA PRO A 271 -21.68 24.03 4.44
C PRO A 271 -21.72 24.59 3.01
N VAL A 272 -22.72 24.21 2.21
CA VAL A 272 -22.91 24.63 0.82
C VAL A 272 -23.72 25.93 0.74
N CYS A 273 -25.02 25.90 1.07
CA CYS A 273 -25.90 27.07 0.91
C CYS A 273 -25.93 28.02 2.12
N LYS A 274 -25.21 27.70 3.21
CA LYS A 274 -25.10 28.49 4.45
C LYS A 274 -26.40 28.68 5.25
N LYS A 275 -27.53 28.13 4.79
CA LYS A 275 -28.81 28.18 5.51
C LYS A 275 -28.83 27.23 6.72
N GLN A 276 -29.61 27.59 7.73
CA GLN A 276 -29.78 26.80 8.95
C GLN A 276 -30.93 25.80 8.81
N LEU A 277 -30.77 24.62 9.40
CA LEU A 277 -31.78 23.57 9.47
C LEU A 277 -31.91 23.03 10.90
N CYS A 278 -33.03 22.41 11.22
CA CYS A 278 -33.24 21.72 12.48
C CYS A 278 -32.75 20.26 12.37
N VAL A 279 -31.85 19.85 13.25
CA VAL A 279 -31.28 18.50 13.31
C VAL A 279 -32.33 17.47 13.77
N ALA A 280 -33.25 17.88 14.65
CA ALA A 280 -34.26 17.00 15.23
C ALA A 280 -35.32 16.56 14.21
N CYS A 281 -35.89 17.50 13.43
CA CYS A 281 -36.90 17.19 12.42
C CYS A 281 -36.34 16.99 11.01
N LYS A 282 -35.05 17.34 10.79
CA LYS A 282 -34.36 17.34 9.48
C LYS A 282 -34.99 18.26 8.42
N ASP A 283 -35.73 19.27 8.85
CA ASP A 283 -36.33 20.29 7.99
C ASP A 283 -35.68 21.67 8.20
N LYS A 284 -36.11 22.66 7.44
CA LYS A 284 -35.69 24.07 7.50
C LYS A 284 -35.78 24.57 8.94
N GLU A 285 -34.91 25.52 9.29
CA GLU A 285 -34.93 26.10 10.63
C GLU A 285 -36.33 26.61 11.00
N HIS A 286 -36.79 26.20 12.17
CA HIS A 286 -38.00 26.69 12.78
C HIS A 286 -37.70 27.10 14.23
N ARG A 287 -38.47 28.06 14.74
CA ARG A 287 -38.43 28.39 16.16
C ARG A 287 -39.20 27.30 16.90
N VAL A 288 -38.52 26.49 17.70
CA VAL A 288 -39.17 25.54 18.61
C VAL A 288 -39.97 26.38 19.61
N LEU A 289 -41.29 26.39 19.50
CA LEU A 289 -42.14 26.72 20.64
C LEU A 289 -42.05 25.53 21.61
N PRO A 290 -41.94 25.76 22.93
CA PRO A 290 -41.90 24.67 23.90
C PRO A 290 -43.11 23.75 23.65
N ILE A 291 -42.82 22.46 23.50
CA ILE A 291 -43.76 21.44 23.06
C ILE A 291 -44.96 21.42 24.01
N VAL A 292 -46.12 21.87 23.53
CA VAL A 292 -47.39 21.26 23.91
C VAL A 292 -47.66 20.24 22.81
N GLN A 293 -47.61 18.94 23.13
CA GLN A 293 -47.98 17.89 22.19
C GLN A 293 -49.40 18.16 21.66
N PRO A 294 -49.65 18.10 20.33
CA PRO A 294 -50.96 17.80 19.83
C PRO A 294 -50.98 16.37 19.28
N TYR A 295 -51.87 15.58 19.86
CA TYR A 295 -52.39 14.37 19.25
C TYR A 295 -52.88 14.65 17.81
N GLY A 296 -52.55 13.74 16.90
CA GLY A 296 -53.39 13.33 15.76
C GLY A 296 -53.78 14.39 14.73
N GLY A 297 -53.30 14.22 13.50
CA GLY A 297 -53.88 14.92 12.34
C GLY A 297 -53.15 14.56 11.05
N LYS A 298 -53.87 13.89 10.16
CA LYS A 298 -53.37 13.37 8.88
C LYS A 298 -53.16 14.49 7.85
N ASP A 299 -52.42 14.13 6.81
CA ASP A 299 -52.62 14.48 5.38
C ASP A 299 -51.49 15.27 4.71
N GLY A 300 -51.12 14.79 3.51
CA GLY A 300 -50.36 15.55 2.52
C GLY A 300 -48.98 14.98 2.18
N GLY A 301 -48.90 13.69 1.84
CA GLY A 301 -47.72 13.12 1.19
C GLY A 301 -47.50 13.74 -0.20
N LEU A 302 -46.74 14.83 -0.27
CA LEU A 302 -46.01 15.20 -1.48
C LEU A 302 -44.72 14.38 -1.47
N GLN A 303 -44.75 13.26 -2.19
CA GLN A 303 -43.53 12.58 -2.63
C GLN A 303 -42.71 13.58 -3.44
N SER A 304 -41.78 14.27 -2.77
CA SER A 304 -40.69 14.95 -3.46
C SER A 304 -39.76 13.85 -3.96
N TYR A 305 -39.76 13.66 -5.28
CA TYR A 305 -38.68 12.96 -5.94
C TYR A 305 -37.40 13.76 -5.63
N GLY A 306 -36.63 13.26 -4.66
CA GLY A 306 -35.41 13.89 -4.19
C GLY A 306 -34.37 13.87 -5.31
N LEU A 307 -34.06 15.04 -5.85
CA LEU A 307 -32.90 15.22 -6.71
C LEU A 307 -31.67 15.25 -5.80
N TYR A 308 -31.04 14.09 -5.61
CA TYR A 308 -29.76 13.97 -4.91
C TYR A 308 -28.70 14.86 -5.58
N LEU A 309 -27.62 15.20 -4.88
CA LEU A 309 -26.44 15.89 -5.44
C LEU A 309 -25.74 15.16 -6.61
N TRP A 310 -26.33 14.05 -7.07
CA TRP A 310 -25.80 13.09 -8.03
C TRP A 310 -26.85 12.74 -9.11
N ASP A 311 -27.74 13.69 -9.41
CA ASP A 311 -28.57 13.66 -10.62
C ASP A 311 -27.64 13.55 -11.85
N PRO A 312 -27.94 12.73 -12.88
CA PRO A 312 -27.05 12.52 -14.03
C PRO A 312 -26.59 13.81 -14.73
N ILE A 313 -27.36 14.89 -14.56
CA ILE A 313 -27.06 16.24 -15.06
C ILE A 313 -25.85 16.88 -14.36
N LEU A 314 -25.60 16.57 -13.08
CA LEU A 314 -24.38 16.99 -12.38
C LEU A 314 -23.21 16.07 -12.70
N LEU A 315 -23.42 14.80 -13.05
CA LEU A 315 -22.33 13.96 -13.56
C LEU A 315 -21.84 14.47 -14.93
N SER A 316 -22.76 14.89 -15.82
CA SER A 316 -22.42 15.48 -17.12
C SER A 316 -21.76 16.86 -17.01
N LEU A 317 -22.22 17.72 -16.09
CA LEU A 317 -21.59 19.04 -15.85
C LEU A 317 -20.19 18.95 -15.21
N TRP A 318 -19.81 17.79 -14.66
CA TRP A 318 -18.51 17.56 -14.03
C TRP A 318 -17.58 16.68 -14.88
N GLN A 319 -18.10 15.89 -15.82
CA GLN A 319 -17.31 15.33 -16.92
C GLN A 319 -16.65 16.44 -17.75
N ASP A 320 -17.30 17.60 -17.91
CA ASP A 320 -16.76 18.76 -18.63
C ASP A 320 -15.67 19.55 -17.87
N LYS A 321 -15.42 19.25 -16.58
CA LYS A 321 -14.42 19.95 -15.74
C LYS A 321 -13.27 19.07 -15.26
N LEU A 322 -13.30 17.78 -15.55
CA LEU A 322 -12.10 16.96 -15.57
C LEU A 322 -11.37 17.29 -16.88
N PRO A 323 -10.03 17.46 -16.89
CA PRO A 323 -9.29 17.45 -18.13
C PRO A 323 -9.72 16.22 -18.92
N VAL A 324 -10.15 16.43 -20.16
CA VAL A 324 -10.59 15.37 -21.05
C VAL A 324 -9.38 14.48 -21.33
N TRP A 325 -9.22 13.44 -20.53
CA TRP A 325 -8.36 12.31 -20.88
C TRP A 325 -9.20 11.41 -21.77
N HIS A 326 -9.03 11.60 -23.08
CA HIS A 326 -9.43 10.60 -24.06
C HIS A 326 -8.63 9.33 -23.78
N PHE A 327 -9.31 8.25 -23.39
CA PHE A 327 -8.84 6.90 -23.65
C PHE A 327 -9.04 6.56 -25.13
#